data_AF-A0A7Z9H369-F1
#
_entry.id   AF-A0A7Z9H369-F1
#
_cell.length_a   1.000
_cell.length_b   1.000
_cell.length_c   1.000
_cell.angle_alpha   90.00
_cell.angle_beta   90.00
_cell.angle_gamma   90.00
#
_symmetry.space_group_name_H-M   'P 1'
#
loop_
_entity.id
_entity.type
_entity.pdbx_description
1 polymer ?
#
loop_
_entity_poly.entity_id
_entity_poly.type
_entity_poly.pdbx_seq_one_letter_code
_entity_poly.pdbx_strand_id
1 'polypeptide(L)'
;MTESSPKLASSACVAGVATTRNRKARRKARNLGLSIECSFSIAGLESRGTLPEGVNWALLVVEIDPRRTSPDQGEQGNMGPHWKQRDQRLTAAARRLTLSTDFENRAHRDRPWILEGDLLEGGRQCRQRLRIDPVSGTIIERGDLAGEPDVTWPEGCLVLPGFVDIHVHCRDDSGGSQHHKEDFHSASLAAIHGGVVLVGDMPNNPDPPDDEAGFMRKQALVRERALVDVVIYGGVVAGSRPFRDDIPYKCYFGPSVGDINARGSRSVEELLAPYSGHLVVFHAEDPETLRRCSGARTHEQRRPPEAEAIAIERILELARELGFQPHIAHLSTEIGLEEIRKARRQGVAVSCEVAPHHLTFDDGNRGSFSRGDWLQMNPPLRSRKDREALIEGLIGGEIEILATDHAPHTIEENEAGISGVPLLDTHGAFLCRLAADGIGWETLVERASRAPAALFRSFTDGTFGDLQPGSVASLAIVDPRREWRVRAEEIRSRAGWSPFEGVALPGQVIATIVRGRCYQPTETIA
;
A
#
# COMPACT_ATOMS: atom_id res chain seq x y z
N MET A 1 53.08 -39.72 37.83
CA MET A 1 53.57 -38.33 37.93
C MET A 1 52.35 -37.42 37.76
N THR A 2 51.85 -36.94 38.89
CA THR A 2 51.45 -35.54 39.18
C THR A 2 51.19 -34.63 37.96
N GLU A 3 50.13 -33.82 37.85
CA GLU A 3 49.20 -33.28 38.85
C GLU A 3 48.08 -32.47 38.15
N SER A 4 46.88 -32.50 38.76
CA SER A 4 45.84 -31.45 38.91
C SER A 4 45.29 -30.65 37.70
N SER A 5 44.05 -31.00 37.29
CA SER A 5 42.75 -30.30 37.51
C SER A 5 42.68 -28.74 37.52
N PRO A 6 41.47 -28.11 37.37
CA PRO A 6 40.40 -28.31 36.37
C PRO A 6 39.60 -26.99 36.02
N LYS A 7 38.53 -27.11 35.21
CA LYS A 7 37.34 -26.21 35.06
C LYS A 7 37.57 -24.93 34.23
N LEU A 8 36.79 -24.67 33.17
CA LEU A 8 35.39 -24.23 33.28
C LEU A 8 34.54 -24.69 32.08
N ALA A 9 33.41 -25.32 32.42
CA ALA A 9 32.21 -25.34 31.60
C ALA A 9 31.42 -24.05 31.84
N SER A 10 30.78 -23.51 30.80
CA SER A 10 29.53 -22.75 30.93
C SER A 10 28.82 -22.79 29.56
N SER A 11 27.82 -23.64 29.35
CA SER A 11 26.41 -23.45 29.75
C SER A 11 25.83 -22.12 29.24
N ALA A 12 24.85 -22.25 28.36
CA ALA A 12 23.92 -21.19 27.98
C ALA A 12 23.44 -20.41 29.22
N CYS A 13 23.40 -19.08 29.12
CA CYS A 13 22.52 -18.26 29.95
C CYS A 13 22.17 -16.97 29.22
N VAL A 14 20.90 -16.92 28.83
CA VAL A 14 20.05 -15.77 28.56
C VAL A 14 20.54 -14.49 29.27
N ALA A 15 20.82 -13.44 28.51
CA ALA A 15 20.73 -12.06 28.97
C ALA A 15 19.63 -11.36 28.16
N GLY A 16 18.38 -11.62 28.56
CA GLY A 16 17.26 -10.82 28.14
C GLY A 16 17.47 -9.38 28.60
N VAL A 17 17.42 -8.43 27.68
CA VAL A 17 17.21 -7.02 28.03
C VAL A 17 15.78 -6.90 28.49
N ALA A 18 15.57 -7.15 29.78
CA ALA A 18 14.31 -6.86 30.44
C ALA A 18 14.21 -5.33 30.50
N THR A 19 13.48 -4.73 29.56
CA THR A 19 12.93 -3.36 29.69
C THR A 19 11.88 -3.37 30.79
N THR A 20 12.31 -3.58 32.02
CA THR A 20 11.39 -3.58 33.17
C THR A 20 10.99 -2.14 33.46
N ARG A 21 9.78 -1.77 33.03
CA ARG A 21 9.00 -0.61 33.53
C ARG A 21 8.64 -0.75 35.02
N ASN A 22 9.40 -1.51 35.82
CA ASN A 22 9.08 -1.83 37.21
C ASN A 22 10.01 -1.10 38.19
N ARG A 23 9.47 -0.06 38.86
CA ARG A 23 10.18 0.79 39.84
C ARG A 23 10.87 0.02 40.98
N LYS A 24 10.42 -1.19 41.33
CA LYS A 24 11.02 -1.98 42.42
C LYS A 24 12.40 -2.56 42.07
N ALA A 25 12.67 -2.88 40.80
CA ALA A 25 13.94 -3.47 40.36
C ALA A 25 15.09 -2.45 40.41
N ARG A 26 14.84 -1.21 39.96
CA ARG A 26 15.80 -0.09 40.02
C ARG A 26 16.25 0.24 41.45
N ARG A 27 15.34 0.15 42.41
CA ARG A 27 15.65 0.40 43.83
C ARG A 27 16.53 -0.68 44.45
N LYS A 28 16.45 -1.92 43.95
CA LYS A 28 17.29 -3.05 44.42
C LYS A 28 18.71 -2.98 43.87
N ALA A 29 18.89 -2.57 42.60
CA ALA A 29 20.21 -2.37 41.99
C ALA A 29 21.00 -1.21 42.66
N ARG A 30 20.30 -0.12 43.01
CA ARG A 30 20.91 1.05 43.68
C ARG A 30 21.40 0.76 45.11
N ASN A 31 20.77 -0.17 45.82
CA ASN A 31 21.21 -0.61 47.15
C ASN A 31 22.41 -1.58 47.12
N LEU A 32 22.77 -2.12 45.94
CA LEU A 32 23.87 -3.06 45.75
C LEU A 32 25.14 -2.40 45.16
N GLY A 33 25.13 -1.07 44.95
CA GLY A 33 26.33 -0.33 44.53
C GLY A 33 26.77 -0.55 43.08
N LEU A 34 25.92 -1.08 42.20
CA LEU A 34 26.26 -1.32 40.79
C LEU A 34 25.92 -0.09 39.92
N SER A 35 26.89 0.45 39.20
CA SER A 35 26.71 1.45 38.14
C SER A 35 26.37 0.77 36.81
N ILE A 36 25.50 1.40 36.01
CA ILE A 36 25.19 0.97 34.64
C ILE A 36 25.86 1.98 33.71
N GLU A 37 26.89 1.57 32.98
CA GLU A 37 27.52 2.38 31.92
C GLU A 37 26.97 1.97 30.54
N CYS A 38 26.65 2.94 29.70
CA CYS A 38 26.33 2.74 28.29
C CYS A 38 27.45 3.37 27.45
N SER A 39 28.05 2.62 26.55
CA SER A 39 29.05 3.08 25.59
C SER A 39 28.41 3.34 24.22
N PHE A 40 28.75 4.46 23.57
CA PHE A 40 28.42 4.73 22.17
C PHE A 40 29.71 4.90 21.36
N SER A 41 29.73 4.39 20.12
CA SER A 41 30.84 4.57 19.18
C SER A 41 30.35 5.37 17.98
N ILE A 42 31.01 6.48 17.69
CA ILE A 42 30.95 7.20 16.40
C ILE A 42 32.40 7.25 15.91
N ALA A 43 32.60 7.02 14.61
CA ALA A 43 33.91 6.93 14.00
C ALA A 43 34.80 8.15 14.33
N GLY A 44 35.88 7.90 15.09
CA GLY A 44 37.04 8.78 15.17
C GLY A 44 36.91 10.04 16.02
N LEU A 45 36.59 9.92 17.31
CA LEU A 45 37.08 10.81 18.39
C LEU A 45 36.58 10.29 19.75
N GLU A 46 37.46 9.71 20.56
CA GLU A 46 37.16 9.35 21.95
C GLU A 46 37.21 10.62 22.81
N SER A 47 36.10 10.98 23.46
CA SER A 47 36.15 11.88 24.62
C SER A 47 35.33 11.30 25.77
N ARG A 48 35.96 11.21 26.95
CA ARG A 48 35.33 10.78 28.21
C ARG A 48 34.85 12.02 28.94
N GLY A 49 33.56 12.08 29.25
CA GLY A 49 32.98 13.12 30.10
C GLY A 49 31.65 12.67 30.70
N THR A 50 31.45 12.95 31.99
CA THR A 50 30.20 12.76 32.73
C THR A 50 29.25 13.96 32.50
N LEU A 51 28.00 13.70 32.12
CA LEU A 51 26.98 14.72 31.86
C LEU A 51 26.13 15.04 33.13
N PRO A 52 25.66 16.29 33.33
CA PRO A 52 24.72 16.63 34.40
C PRO A 52 23.27 16.21 34.07
N GLU A 53 22.49 15.87 35.09
CA GLU A 53 21.06 15.50 34.96
C GLU A 53 20.21 16.70 34.50
N GLY A 54 19.45 16.54 33.40
CA GLY A 54 18.32 17.45 33.07
C GLY A 54 18.16 17.94 31.62
N VAL A 55 18.92 17.45 30.64
CA VAL A 55 18.81 17.93 29.23
C VAL A 55 18.37 16.79 28.30
N ASN A 56 17.22 16.94 27.63
CA ASN A 56 16.79 16.10 26.50
C ASN A 56 17.31 16.72 25.21
N TRP A 57 18.07 15.96 24.41
CA TRP A 57 18.48 16.38 23.07
C TRP A 57 17.52 15.83 22.01
N ALA A 58 17.03 16.72 21.13
CA ALA A 58 16.57 16.38 19.79
C ALA A 58 17.79 16.26 18.88
N LEU A 59 17.88 15.18 18.10
CA LEU A 59 18.96 14.97 17.13
C LEU A 59 18.69 15.85 15.91
N LEU A 60 19.54 16.85 15.67
CA LEU A 60 19.56 17.61 14.40
C LEU A 60 20.75 17.07 13.59
N VAL A 61 20.50 16.30 12.54
CA VAL A 61 21.54 15.91 11.58
C VAL A 61 21.70 17.04 10.57
N VAL A 62 22.79 17.80 10.69
CA VAL A 62 23.23 18.73 9.65
C VAL A 62 24.28 18.00 8.81
N GLU A 63 23.94 17.69 7.57
CA GLU A 63 24.88 17.15 6.59
C GLU A 63 25.83 18.27 6.14
N ILE A 64 27.12 18.11 6.43
CA ILE A 64 28.17 19.04 5.98
C ILE A 64 28.83 18.42 4.73
N ASP A 65 28.69 19.08 3.57
CA ASP A 65 29.37 18.73 2.32
C ASP A 65 30.90 18.85 2.49
N PRO A 66 31.67 17.74 2.37
CA PRO A 66 33.10 17.75 2.63
C PRO A 66 33.96 18.21 1.43
N ARG A 67 33.40 18.81 0.38
CA ARG A 67 34.18 19.23 -0.81
C ARG A 67 34.47 20.73 -0.94
N ARG A 68 34.77 21.44 0.15
CA ARG A 68 35.43 22.77 0.07
C ARG A 68 36.34 23.07 1.26
N THR A 69 37.55 22.53 1.27
CA THR A 69 38.65 23.06 2.09
C THR A 69 40.00 22.88 1.39
N SER A 70 40.62 23.99 0.96
CA SER A 70 42.07 24.24 0.97
C SER A 70 42.37 25.68 0.45
N PRO A 71 43.53 26.29 0.73
CA PRO A 71 43.66 27.25 1.84
C PRO A 71 44.18 28.63 1.40
N ASP A 72 43.91 29.60 2.28
CA ASP A 72 44.64 30.83 2.60
C ASP A 72 45.66 31.41 1.60
N GLN A 73 45.46 32.68 1.20
CA GLN A 73 46.42 33.80 1.31
C GLN A 73 45.74 35.15 0.99
N GLY A 74 46.00 36.19 1.80
CA GLY A 74 46.08 37.58 1.31
C GLY A 74 45.13 38.62 1.92
N GLU A 75 45.61 39.28 2.97
CA GLU A 75 45.53 40.73 3.29
C GLU A 75 44.23 41.57 3.12
N GLN A 76 43.89 42.22 4.25
CA GLN A 76 43.42 43.60 4.47
C GLN A 76 42.26 44.16 3.63
N GLY A 77 41.15 44.50 4.30
CA GLY A 77 40.11 45.36 3.73
C GLY A 77 38.96 45.68 4.70
N ASN A 78 39.07 46.82 5.35
CA ASN A 78 38.06 47.47 6.19
C ASN A 78 36.77 47.79 5.39
N MET A 79 35.58 47.35 5.82
CA MET A 79 34.28 47.97 5.45
C MET A 79 33.14 47.62 6.43
N GLY A 80 32.35 48.63 6.77
CA GLY A 80 31.37 48.69 7.86
C GLY A 80 29.99 48.02 7.63
N PRO A 81 28.98 48.37 8.44
CA PRO A 81 27.84 47.49 8.71
C PRO A 81 26.69 47.70 7.73
N HIS A 82 26.52 46.79 6.76
CA HIS A 82 25.37 46.79 5.84
C HIS A 82 24.64 45.44 5.70
N TRP A 83 24.74 44.54 6.69
CA TRP A 83 24.13 43.20 6.61
C TRP A 83 22.76 43.03 7.30
N LYS A 84 22.18 44.07 7.91
CA LYS A 84 20.95 43.94 8.72
C LYS A 84 19.59 44.01 8.01
N GLN A 85 19.51 43.98 6.67
CA GLN A 85 18.22 44.12 5.95
C GLN A 85 17.84 42.98 4.98
N ARG A 86 18.62 41.90 4.89
CA ARG A 86 18.27 40.74 4.04
C ARG A 86 17.61 39.57 4.78
N ASP A 87 17.56 39.59 6.10
CA ASP A 87 17.10 38.46 6.91
C ASP A 87 15.58 38.45 7.19
N GLN A 88 14.90 39.60 7.03
CA GLN A 88 13.46 39.72 7.33
C GLN A 88 12.53 39.23 6.19
N ARG A 89 13.04 39.07 4.96
CA ARG A 89 12.23 38.54 3.84
C ARG A 89 12.27 37.01 3.76
N LEU A 90 13.34 36.37 4.22
CA LEU A 90 13.45 34.92 4.30
C LEU A 90 12.66 34.34 5.49
N THR A 91 12.57 35.08 6.60
CA THR A 91 11.73 34.67 7.75
C THR A 91 10.23 34.81 7.50
N ALA A 92 9.79 35.66 6.57
CA ALA A 92 8.36 35.77 6.20
C ALA A 92 7.93 34.71 5.18
N ALA A 93 8.80 34.31 4.26
CA ALA A 93 8.54 33.22 3.30
C ALA A 93 8.65 31.83 3.97
N ALA A 94 9.58 31.66 4.91
CA ALA A 94 9.71 30.41 5.70
C ALA A 94 8.57 30.21 6.72
N ARG A 95 7.83 31.28 7.07
CA ARG A 95 6.62 31.21 7.93
C ARG A 95 5.34 30.80 7.19
N ARG A 96 5.38 30.61 5.86
CA ARG A 96 4.22 30.17 5.06
C ARG A 96 4.30 28.74 4.55
N LEU A 97 5.32 27.99 4.94
CA LEU A 97 5.55 26.60 4.52
C LEU A 97 5.93 25.68 5.68
N THR A 98 5.52 26.03 6.90
CA THR A 98 5.53 25.10 8.04
C THR A 98 4.22 24.31 7.99
N LEU A 99 4.15 23.30 7.12
CA LEU A 99 3.21 22.21 7.32
C LEU A 99 3.63 21.55 8.64
N SER A 100 2.82 21.83 9.65
CA SER A 100 2.95 21.39 11.03
C SER A 100 3.45 19.94 11.13
N THR A 101 4.67 19.80 11.62
CA THR A 101 5.22 18.60 12.26
C THR A 101 4.65 18.39 13.67
N ASP A 102 3.63 19.16 14.08
CA ASP A 102 2.97 19.05 15.40
C ASP A 102 1.74 18.11 15.36
N PHE A 103 1.44 17.47 14.23
CA PHE A 103 0.30 16.54 14.15
C PHE A 103 0.51 15.31 15.05
N GLU A 104 1.75 14.88 15.26
CA GLU A 104 2.11 13.87 16.25
C GLU A 104 2.62 14.48 17.56
N ASN A 105 1.70 14.96 18.41
CA ASN A 105 1.58 14.48 19.81
C ASN A 105 0.55 15.29 20.61
N ARG A 106 -0.56 14.63 20.97
CA ARG A 106 -1.51 14.91 22.08
C ARG A 106 -2.71 15.84 21.84
N ALA A 107 -2.70 16.81 20.94
CA ALA A 107 -3.76 17.84 20.93
C ALA A 107 -5.15 17.37 20.42
N HIS A 108 -5.22 16.36 19.55
CA HIS A 108 -6.47 15.97 18.87
C HIS A 108 -7.03 14.59 19.26
N ARG A 109 -6.53 13.95 20.32
CA ARG A 109 -7.04 12.62 20.72
C ARG A 109 -8.38 12.68 21.48
N ASP A 110 -8.68 13.82 22.10
CA ASP A 110 -9.77 13.91 23.08
C ASP A 110 -10.91 14.85 22.65
N ARG A 111 -10.84 15.46 21.46
CA ARG A 111 -11.92 16.31 20.93
C ARG A 111 -12.05 16.23 19.41
N PRO A 112 -13.26 16.44 18.86
CA PRO A 112 -13.42 16.66 17.43
C PRO A 112 -12.51 17.78 16.90
N TRP A 113 -12.02 17.57 15.68
CA TRP A 113 -11.13 18.51 15.00
C TRP A 113 -11.65 18.81 13.59
N ILE A 114 -11.29 19.99 13.07
CA ILE A 114 -11.77 20.48 11.77
C ILE A 114 -10.61 20.51 10.78
N LEU A 115 -10.76 19.86 9.64
CA LEU A 115 -9.89 20.09 8.49
C LEU A 115 -10.59 20.98 7.45
N GLU A 116 -9.82 21.80 6.75
CA GLU A 116 -10.25 22.60 5.60
C GLU A 116 -9.40 22.28 4.37
N GLY A 117 -10.05 22.11 3.21
CA GLY A 117 -9.38 21.86 1.94
C GLY A 117 -10.34 21.92 0.75
N ASP A 118 -9.83 21.60 -0.44
CA ASP A 118 -10.65 21.61 -1.66
C ASP A 118 -11.22 20.22 -1.90
N LEU A 119 -12.52 20.07 -1.69
CA LEU A 119 -13.25 18.82 -1.88
C LEU A 119 -13.89 18.79 -3.28
N LEU A 120 -14.16 17.60 -3.80
CA LEU A 120 -14.91 17.44 -5.05
C LEU A 120 -16.43 17.45 -4.80
N GLU A 121 -17.13 18.29 -5.55
CA GLU A 121 -18.60 18.37 -5.58
C GLU A 121 -19.07 18.68 -7.00
N GLY A 122 -19.79 17.74 -7.64
CA GLY A 122 -20.33 17.90 -8.99
C GLY A 122 -19.29 18.29 -10.04
N GLY A 123 -18.12 17.67 -9.99
CA GLY A 123 -17.00 17.84 -10.92
C GLY A 123 -16.11 19.04 -10.60
N ARG A 124 -16.42 19.78 -9.53
CA ARG A 124 -15.76 21.03 -9.19
C ARG A 124 -15.06 20.93 -7.85
N GLN A 125 -13.95 21.64 -7.74
CA GLN A 125 -13.26 21.87 -6.47
C GLN A 125 -14.02 22.94 -5.68
N CYS A 126 -14.40 22.61 -4.45
CA CYS A 126 -15.10 23.50 -3.54
C CYS A 126 -14.38 23.51 -2.20
N ARG A 127 -14.02 24.70 -1.72
CA ARG A 127 -13.41 24.87 -0.42
C ARG A 127 -14.43 24.50 0.66
N GLN A 128 -14.16 23.45 1.42
CA GLN A 128 -15.07 22.94 2.44
C GLN A 128 -14.29 22.47 3.67
N ARG A 129 -15.04 22.26 4.75
CA ARG A 129 -14.54 21.75 6.01
C ARG A 129 -15.18 20.42 6.36
N LEU A 130 -14.41 19.52 6.97
CA LEU A 130 -14.92 18.31 7.62
C LEU A 130 -14.61 18.38 9.11
N ARG A 131 -15.60 18.09 9.95
CA ARG A 131 -15.40 17.86 11.38
C ARG A 131 -15.27 16.37 11.63
N ILE A 132 -14.17 15.96 12.23
CA ILE A 132 -13.79 14.56 12.44
C ILE A 132 -13.82 14.25 13.93
N ASP A 133 -14.46 13.14 14.30
CA ASP A 133 -14.36 12.58 15.65
C ASP A 133 -13.12 11.67 15.74
N PRO A 134 -12.12 12.01 16.57
CA PRO A 134 -10.94 11.17 16.72
C PRO A 134 -11.20 9.85 17.45
N VAL A 135 -12.32 9.72 18.19
CA VAL A 135 -12.62 8.51 18.96
C VAL A 135 -13.27 7.45 18.07
N SER A 136 -14.33 7.80 17.35
CA SER A 136 -14.95 6.87 16.38
C SER A 136 -14.18 6.80 15.06
N GLY A 137 -13.33 7.79 14.75
CA GLY A 137 -12.64 7.88 13.47
C GLY A 137 -13.58 8.18 12.31
N THR A 138 -14.67 8.91 12.54
CA THR A 138 -15.72 9.20 11.54
C THR A 138 -15.87 10.70 11.26
N ILE A 139 -16.45 11.02 10.11
CA ILE A 139 -16.83 12.39 9.74
C ILE A 139 -18.17 12.70 10.42
N ILE A 140 -18.21 13.77 11.22
CA ILE A 140 -19.40 14.23 11.93
C ILE A 140 -20.21 15.20 11.06
N GLU A 141 -19.52 16.14 10.40
CA GLU A 141 -20.14 17.21 9.61
C GLU A 141 -19.26 17.55 8.40
N ARG A 142 -19.90 17.99 7.31
CA ARG A 142 -19.26 18.48 6.08
C ARG A 142 -19.94 19.77 5.63
N GLY A 143 -19.14 20.75 5.16
CA GLY A 143 -19.64 21.97 4.52
C GLY A 143 -18.89 23.22 4.96
N ASP A 144 -19.61 24.35 5.02
CA ASP A 144 -19.10 25.61 5.56
C ASP A 144 -19.29 25.65 7.08
N LEU A 145 -18.37 25.00 7.80
CA LEU A 145 -18.46 24.84 9.26
C LEU A 145 -17.88 26.04 9.99
N ALA A 146 -18.57 26.54 11.02
CA ALA A 146 -18.05 27.60 11.89
C ALA A 146 -16.85 27.14 12.74
N GLY A 147 -15.98 28.09 13.10
CA GLY A 147 -14.74 27.87 13.86
C GLY A 147 -13.47 28.05 13.02
N GLU A 148 -12.31 28.11 13.66
CA GLU A 148 -11.03 28.05 12.95
C GLU A 148 -10.68 26.57 12.67
N PRO A 149 -10.21 26.22 11.46
CA PRO A 149 -9.76 24.88 11.17
C PRO A 149 -8.51 24.53 11.98
N ASP A 150 -8.46 23.30 12.49
CA ASP A 150 -7.27 22.75 13.15
C ASP A 150 -6.17 22.43 12.11
N VAL A 151 -6.58 22.03 10.90
CA VAL A 151 -5.68 21.74 9.77
C VAL A 151 -6.24 22.37 8.50
N THR A 152 -5.37 23.04 7.74
CA THR A 152 -5.74 23.70 6.48
C THR A 152 -4.79 23.26 5.38
N TRP A 153 -5.31 22.65 4.32
CA TRP A 153 -4.55 22.32 3.13
C TRP A 153 -4.57 23.49 2.13
N PRO A 154 -3.47 23.81 1.44
CA PRO A 154 -3.45 24.91 0.47
C PRO A 154 -4.48 24.73 -0.66
N GLU A 155 -4.96 25.84 -1.23
CA GLU A 155 -5.79 25.81 -2.44
C GLU A 155 -5.10 25.04 -3.57
N GLY A 156 -5.88 24.28 -4.32
CA GLY A 156 -5.46 23.34 -5.35
C GLY A 156 -5.01 21.98 -4.83
N CYS A 157 -4.92 21.77 -3.51
CA CYS A 157 -4.76 20.43 -2.93
C CYS A 157 -6.14 19.79 -2.74
N LEU A 158 -6.30 18.59 -3.27
CA LEU A 158 -7.55 17.84 -3.22
C LEU A 158 -7.67 17.07 -1.92
N VAL A 159 -8.81 17.19 -1.26
CA VAL A 159 -9.23 16.30 -0.17
C VAL A 159 -10.23 15.30 -0.76
N LEU A 160 -9.77 14.06 -0.92
CA LEU A 160 -10.53 12.98 -1.53
C LEU A 160 -10.89 11.93 -0.49
N PRO A 161 -11.96 11.13 -0.70
CA PRO A 161 -12.05 9.86 0.01
C PRO A 161 -10.74 9.08 -0.16
N GLY A 162 -10.27 8.43 0.89
CA GLY A 162 -9.09 7.58 0.78
C GLY A 162 -9.27 6.52 -0.30
N PHE A 163 -8.19 6.17 -0.99
CA PHE A 163 -8.24 5.14 -2.02
C PHE A 163 -8.41 3.76 -1.36
N VAL A 164 -9.12 2.87 -2.04
CA VAL A 164 -9.38 1.51 -1.60
C VAL A 164 -8.82 0.56 -2.64
N ASP A 165 -7.88 -0.28 -2.22
CA ASP A 165 -7.21 -1.22 -3.11
C ASP A 165 -7.61 -2.65 -2.75
N ILE A 166 -8.49 -3.23 -3.56
CA ILE A 166 -9.07 -4.55 -3.26
C ILE A 166 -8.13 -5.72 -3.56
N HIS A 167 -6.93 -5.46 -4.11
CA HIS A 167 -6.01 -6.48 -4.60
C HIS A 167 -4.56 -6.18 -4.21
N VAL A 168 -4.16 -6.68 -3.04
CA VAL A 168 -2.80 -6.54 -2.50
C VAL A 168 -2.30 -7.89 -1.99
N HIS A 169 -1.03 -8.20 -2.19
CA HIS A 169 -0.35 -9.33 -1.58
C HIS A 169 0.56 -8.83 -0.46
N CYS A 170 0.07 -8.79 0.78
CA CYS A 170 0.85 -8.24 1.91
C CYS A 170 1.99 -9.17 2.37
N ARG A 171 2.04 -10.42 1.88
CA ARG A 171 3.08 -11.44 2.18
C ARG A 171 3.24 -11.82 3.66
N ASP A 172 2.34 -11.35 4.53
CA ASP A 172 2.33 -11.66 5.96
C ASP A 172 1.44 -12.88 6.26
N ASP A 173 2.02 -13.88 6.90
CA ASP A 173 1.32 -15.04 7.45
C ASP A 173 1.98 -15.50 8.75
N SER A 174 1.39 -16.52 9.39
CA SER A 174 1.90 -17.00 10.68
C SER A 174 3.23 -17.76 10.58
N GLY A 175 3.59 -18.23 9.38
CA GLY A 175 4.85 -18.92 9.11
C GLY A 175 6.03 -17.97 8.85
N GLY A 176 5.75 -16.74 8.42
CA GLY A 176 6.73 -15.67 8.20
C GLY A 176 7.74 -15.90 7.08
N SER A 177 7.56 -16.96 6.29
CA SER A 177 8.52 -17.36 5.26
C SER A 177 8.69 -16.32 4.15
N GLN A 178 7.69 -15.47 3.93
CA GLN A 178 7.68 -14.43 2.89
C GLN A 178 7.81 -13.00 3.44
N HIS A 179 8.06 -12.82 4.74
CA HIS A 179 8.19 -11.49 5.36
C HIS A 179 9.32 -10.65 4.75
N HIS A 180 10.33 -11.27 4.15
CA HIS A 180 11.40 -10.55 3.47
C HIS A 180 10.92 -9.81 2.21
N LYS A 181 9.76 -10.18 1.65
CA LYS A 181 9.15 -9.52 0.49
C LYS A 181 8.26 -8.36 0.92
N GLU A 182 7.43 -8.58 1.93
CA GLU A 182 6.49 -7.60 2.51
C GLU A 182 5.91 -8.13 3.83
N ASP A 183 5.36 -7.25 4.66
CA ASP A 183 4.44 -7.63 5.74
C ASP A 183 3.33 -6.57 5.92
N PHE A 184 2.37 -6.79 6.84
CA PHE A 184 1.27 -5.85 7.03
C PHE A 184 1.73 -4.44 7.43
N HIS A 185 2.87 -4.32 8.11
CA HIS A 185 3.38 -3.01 8.52
C HIS A 185 3.92 -2.25 7.31
N SER A 186 4.86 -2.83 6.56
CA SER A 186 5.43 -2.14 5.39
C SER A 186 4.44 -2.01 4.23
N ALA A 187 3.51 -2.95 4.05
CA ALA A 187 2.37 -2.77 3.13
C ALA A 187 1.48 -1.58 3.55
N SER A 188 1.25 -1.38 4.85
CA SER A 188 0.47 -0.22 5.33
C SER A 188 1.22 1.10 5.11
N LEU A 189 2.55 1.12 5.26
CA LEU A 189 3.36 2.30 4.95
C LEU A 189 3.30 2.63 3.46
N ALA A 190 3.38 1.61 2.59
CA ALA A 190 3.19 1.75 1.15
C ALA A 190 1.79 2.27 0.80
N ALA A 191 0.75 1.71 1.44
CA ALA A 191 -0.63 2.16 1.27
C ALA A 191 -0.78 3.64 1.65
N ILE A 192 -0.29 4.03 2.82
CA ILE A 192 -0.30 5.41 3.30
C ILE A 192 0.43 6.34 2.32
N HIS A 193 1.58 5.93 1.79
CA HIS A 193 2.31 6.72 0.79
C HIS A 193 1.51 6.88 -0.51
N GLY A 194 0.79 5.83 -0.92
CA GLY A 194 -0.09 5.83 -2.08
C GLY A 194 -1.46 6.49 -1.88
N GLY A 195 -1.81 6.95 -0.68
CA GLY A 195 -3.15 7.49 -0.37
C GLY A 195 -4.22 6.42 -0.14
N VAL A 196 -3.81 5.15 -0.03
CA VAL A 196 -4.67 4.00 0.18
C VAL A 196 -4.92 3.79 1.67
N VAL A 197 -6.19 3.64 2.04
CA VAL A 197 -6.64 3.58 3.44
C VAL A 197 -7.29 2.25 3.82
N LEU A 198 -7.58 1.42 2.82
CA LEU A 198 -8.20 0.11 2.95
C LEU A 198 -7.60 -0.79 1.87
N VAL A 199 -7.08 -1.93 2.28
CA VAL A 199 -6.50 -2.93 1.37
C VAL A 199 -7.20 -4.29 1.46
N GLY A 200 -7.29 -5.00 0.34
CA GLY A 200 -7.74 -6.38 0.26
C GLY A 200 -6.56 -7.33 0.15
N ASP A 201 -6.24 -8.05 1.23
CA ASP A 201 -5.09 -8.95 1.29
C ASP A 201 -5.41 -10.35 0.75
N MET A 202 -4.73 -10.72 -0.34
CA MET A 202 -4.93 -11.97 -1.07
C MET A 202 -4.44 -13.20 -0.29
N PRO A 203 -5.07 -14.37 -0.45
CA PRO A 203 -4.83 -15.52 0.41
C PRO A 203 -3.76 -16.49 -0.12
N ASN A 204 -2.83 -16.05 -0.95
CA ASN A 204 -1.79 -16.92 -1.56
C ASN A 204 -0.48 -16.99 -0.76
N ASN A 205 -0.54 -16.69 0.53
CA ASN A 205 0.58 -16.97 1.43
C ASN A 205 0.78 -18.47 1.61
N PRO A 206 2.01 -18.92 1.97
CA PRO A 206 2.28 -20.31 2.31
C PRO A 206 1.40 -20.88 3.43
N ASP A 207 1.00 -20.09 4.42
CA ASP A 207 -0.09 -20.40 5.37
C ASP A 207 -1.34 -19.58 4.99
N PRO A 208 -2.18 -20.08 4.06
CA PRO A 208 -3.33 -19.33 3.56
C PRO A 208 -4.50 -19.34 4.56
N PRO A 209 -5.35 -18.30 4.57
CA PRO A 209 -6.63 -18.31 5.29
C PRO A 209 -7.68 -19.11 4.51
N ASP A 210 -7.55 -20.43 4.43
CA ASP A 210 -8.50 -21.35 3.78
C ASP A 210 -9.49 -22.02 4.76
N ASP A 211 -9.32 -21.78 6.05
CA ASP A 211 -10.26 -22.12 7.12
C ASP A 211 -10.34 -21.01 8.20
N GLU A 212 -11.26 -21.19 9.17
CA GLU A 212 -11.45 -20.25 10.27
C GLU A 212 -10.19 -20.06 11.13
N ALA A 213 -9.39 -21.11 11.33
CA ALA A 213 -8.20 -21.02 12.15
C ALA A 213 -7.10 -20.21 11.46
N GLY A 214 -6.90 -20.41 10.16
CA GLY A 214 -5.98 -19.64 9.31
C GLY A 214 -6.40 -18.18 9.24
N PHE A 215 -7.69 -17.91 9.04
CA PHE A 215 -8.23 -16.56 9.08
C PHE A 215 -7.95 -15.86 10.41
N MET A 216 -8.23 -16.52 11.54
CA MET A 216 -8.02 -15.93 12.87
C MET A 216 -6.53 -15.66 13.17
N ARG A 217 -5.62 -16.54 12.70
CA ARG A 217 -4.17 -16.28 12.79
C ARG A 217 -3.79 -15.02 12.01
N LYS A 218 -4.26 -14.90 10.77
CA LYS A 218 -3.96 -13.74 9.92
C LYS A 218 -4.59 -12.45 10.45
N GLN A 219 -5.81 -12.52 10.97
CA GLN A 219 -6.50 -11.39 11.58
C GLN A 219 -5.76 -10.87 12.83
N ALA A 220 -5.11 -11.75 13.60
CA ALA A 220 -4.27 -11.32 14.71
C ALA A 220 -3.06 -10.50 14.23
N LEU A 221 -2.41 -10.90 13.13
CA LEU A 221 -1.29 -10.17 12.52
C LEU A 221 -1.73 -8.80 11.99
N VAL A 222 -2.89 -8.72 11.33
CA VAL A 222 -3.48 -7.44 10.90
C VAL A 222 -3.65 -6.50 12.09
N ARG A 223 -4.28 -6.97 13.18
CA ARG A 223 -4.50 -6.16 14.40
C ARG A 223 -3.20 -5.69 15.06
N GLU A 224 -2.14 -6.49 14.94
CA GLU A 224 -0.84 -6.19 15.55
C GLU A 224 -0.04 -5.16 14.73
N ARG A 225 -0.09 -5.24 13.39
CA ARG A 225 0.90 -4.62 12.51
C ARG A 225 0.34 -3.62 11.51
N ALA A 226 -0.91 -3.77 11.09
CA ALA A 226 -1.49 -2.92 10.06
C ALA A 226 -1.76 -1.50 10.59
N LEU A 227 -1.48 -0.49 9.77
CA LEU A 227 -1.79 0.91 10.03
C LEU A 227 -3.01 1.40 9.23
N VAL A 228 -3.40 0.64 8.21
CA VAL A 228 -4.60 0.84 7.39
C VAL A 228 -5.60 -0.29 7.66
N ASP A 229 -6.85 -0.10 7.26
CA ASP A 229 -7.83 -1.17 7.33
C ASP A 229 -7.50 -2.29 6.31
N VAL A 230 -7.75 -3.54 6.69
CA VAL A 230 -7.45 -4.72 5.85
C VAL A 230 -8.67 -5.65 5.81
N VAL A 231 -9.14 -5.95 4.61
CA VAL A 231 -10.05 -7.07 4.34
C VAL A 231 -9.21 -8.29 3.98
N ILE A 232 -9.33 -9.37 4.75
CA ILE A 232 -8.65 -10.64 4.47
C ILE A 232 -9.57 -11.48 3.58
N TYR A 233 -9.05 -11.93 2.44
CA TYR A 233 -9.75 -12.90 1.60
C TYR A 233 -9.64 -14.32 2.17
N GLY A 234 -10.68 -15.12 1.98
CA GLY A 234 -10.61 -16.58 2.12
C GLY A 234 -10.09 -17.25 0.85
N GLY A 235 -9.24 -18.27 1.00
CA GLY A 235 -8.76 -19.07 -0.15
C GLY A 235 -9.81 -20.06 -0.66
N VAL A 236 -10.03 -20.10 -1.97
CA VAL A 236 -10.75 -21.21 -2.63
C VAL A 236 -9.73 -22.22 -3.13
N VAL A 237 -9.67 -23.39 -2.47
CA VAL A 237 -8.70 -24.46 -2.75
C VAL A 237 -9.42 -25.81 -2.84
N ALA A 238 -8.75 -26.84 -3.39
CA ALA A 238 -9.36 -28.15 -3.55
C ALA A 238 -9.90 -28.69 -2.20
N GLY A 239 -11.22 -28.89 -2.12
CA GLY A 239 -11.88 -29.40 -0.92
C GLY A 239 -12.38 -28.34 0.06
N SER A 240 -12.03 -27.06 -0.12
CA SER A 240 -12.53 -25.97 0.72
C SER A 240 -14.03 -25.73 0.53
N ARG A 241 -14.61 -25.04 1.51
CA ARG A 241 -15.97 -24.49 1.49
C ARG A 241 -15.93 -23.12 2.15
N PRO A 242 -16.93 -22.26 1.93
CA PRO A 242 -17.07 -21.06 2.75
C PRO A 242 -17.07 -21.43 4.23
N PHE A 243 -16.22 -20.76 4.98
CA PHE A 243 -16.10 -20.89 6.43
C PHE A 243 -16.60 -19.63 7.16
N ARG A 244 -16.88 -18.55 6.41
CA ARG A 244 -17.41 -17.26 6.88
C ARG A 244 -18.27 -16.59 5.81
N ASP A 245 -19.25 -15.81 6.25
CA ASP A 245 -20.12 -15.02 5.37
C ASP A 245 -19.68 -13.54 5.27
N ASP A 246 -18.84 -13.09 6.21
CA ASP A 246 -18.36 -11.71 6.36
C ASP A 246 -16.98 -11.49 5.73
N ILE A 247 -16.57 -12.34 4.79
CA ILE A 247 -15.32 -12.20 4.03
C ILE A 247 -15.54 -12.47 2.54
N PRO A 248 -14.75 -11.85 1.65
CA PRO A 248 -14.68 -12.23 0.26
C PRO A 248 -13.78 -13.46 0.06
N TYR A 249 -13.96 -14.17 -1.05
CA TYR A 249 -13.14 -15.34 -1.40
C TYR A 249 -12.33 -15.10 -2.67
N LYS A 250 -11.13 -15.69 -2.78
CA LYS A 250 -10.27 -15.62 -3.97
C LYS A 250 -10.05 -17.01 -4.54
N CYS A 251 -10.34 -17.16 -5.82
CA CYS A 251 -10.08 -18.37 -6.60
C CYS A 251 -9.02 -18.09 -7.66
N TYR A 252 -7.94 -18.88 -7.68
CA TYR A 252 -6.93 -18.82 -8.73
C TYR A 252 -7.29 -19.80 -9.84
N PHE A 253 -8.12 -19.36 -10.79
CA PHE A 253 -8.59 -20.18 -11.90
C PHE A 253 -7.39 -20.60 -12.73
N GLY A 254 -6.93 -21.85 -12.57
CA GLY A 254 -5.61 -22.29 -13.02
C GLY A 254 -5.09 -23.52 -12.25
N PRO A 255 -3.83 -23.97 -12.49
CA PRO A 255 -3.23 -25.15 -11.84
C PRO A 255 -3.17 -25.06 -10.30
N SER A 256 -3.31 -23.86 -9.74
CA SER A 256 -3.34 -23.59 -8.31
C SER A 256 -4.63 -24.08 -7.61
N VAL A 257 -5.65 -24.48 -8.37
CA VAL A 257 -6.89 -25.10 -7.86
C VAL A 257 -6.75 -26.63 -7.73
N GLY A 258 -5.54 -27.15 -7.87
CA GLY A 258 -5.26 -28.58 -7.94
C GLY A 258 -5.34 -29.09 -9.38
N ASP A 259 -4.91 -30.33 -9.60
CA ASP A 259 -5.01 -31.00 -10.90
C ASP A 259 -6.50 -31.18 -11.28
N ILE A 260 -7.12 -30.12 -11.79
CA ILE A 260 -8.48 -30.16 -12.35
C ILE A 260 -8.54 -31.16 -13.51
N ASN A 261 -7.39 -31.60 -14.07
CA ASN A 261 -7.31 -32.62 -15.09
C ASN A 261 -6.11 -33.56 -14.87
N ALA A 262 -6.29 -34.70 -14.18
CA ALA A 262 -5.70 -35.98 -14.61
C ALA A 262 -6.05 -37.19 -13.74
N ARG A 263 -6.21 -37.09 -12.41
CA ARG A 263 -6.36 -38.27 -11.54
C ARG A 263 -7.17 -38.00 -10.27
N GLY A 264 -8.50 -37.88 -10.40
CA GLY A 264 -9.43 -38.05 -9.28
C GLY A 264 -10.07 -36.76 -8.72
N SER A 265 -11.34 -36.56 -9.11
CA SER A 265 -12.46 -35.99 -8.33
C SER A 265 -12.30 -34.60 -7.69
N ARG A 266 -12.49 -33.52 -8.45
CA ARG A 266 -13.71 -32.68 -8.47
C ARG A 266 -13.67 -31.74 -9.67
N SER A 267 -14.81 -31.45 -10.29
CA SER A 267 -14.88 -30.46 -11.38
C SER A 267 -14.88 -29.02 -10.80
N VAL A 268 -14.53 -27.98 -11.58
CA VAL A 268 -14.52 -26.58 -11.10
C VAL A 268 -15.91 -26.18 -10.57
N GLU A 269 -16.95 -26.75 -11.15
CA GLU A 269 -18.34 -26.63 -10.73
C GLU A 269 -18.53 -27.13 -9.29
N GLU A 270 -18.01 -28.31 -8.96
CA GLU A 270 -18.15 -28.90 -7.61
C GLU A 270 -17.37 -28.11 -6.56
N LEU A 271 -16.27 -27.46 -6.95
CA LEU A 271 -15.51 -26.57 -6.08
C LEU A 271 -16.25 -25.26 -5.80
N LEU A 272 -16.87 -24.67 -6.82
CA LEU A 272 -17.52 -23.36 -6.71
C LEU A 272 -18.97 -23.43 -6.22
N ALA A 273 -19.66 -24.57 -6.37
CA ALA A 273 -21.05 -24.73 -5.96
C ALA A 273 -21.34 -24.33 -4.50
N PRO A 274 -20.46 -24.61 -3.50
CA PRO A 274 -20.68 -24.17 -2.13
C PRO A 274 -20.63 -22.65 -1.93
N TYR A 275 -20.07 -21.87 -2.87
CA TYR A 275 -19.85 -20.43 -2.76
C TYR A 275 -21.04 -19.58 -3.25
N SER A 276 -22.21 -20.20 -3.48
CA SER A 276 -23.44 -19.49 -3.86
C SER A 276 -23.73 -18.33 -2.88
N GLY A 277 -24.00 -17.14 -3.40
CA GLY A 277 -24.23 -15.93 -2.62
C GLY A 277 -22.98 -15.20 -2.13
N HIS A 278 -21.78 -15.81 -2.20
CA HIS A 278 -20.53 -15.16 -1.79
C HIS A 278 -19.87 -14.40 -2.95
N LEU A 279 -19.13 -13.34 -2.60
CA LEU A 279 -18.20 -12.69 -3.53
C LEU A 279 -16.99 -13.59 -3.75
N VAL A 280 -16.76 -13.98 -5.01
CA VAL A 280 -15.57 -14.72 -5.42
C VAL A 280 -14.81 -13.91 -6.46
N VAL A 281 -13.59 -13.50 -6.08
CA VAL A 281 -12.62 -12.84 -6.95
C VAL A 281 -11.83 -13.90 -7.69
N PHE A 282 -11.63 -13.73 -8.99
CA PHE A 282 -10.94 -14.69 -9.83
C PHE A 282 -9.69 -14.10 -10.45
N HIS A 283 -8.56 -14.79 -10.28
CA HIS A 283 -7.48 -14.71 -11.26
C HIS A 283 -7.85 -15.64 -12.42
N ALA A 284 -8.09 -15.10 -13.61
CA ALA A 284 -8.68 -15.82 -14.74
C ALA A 284 -7.64 -16.14 -15.82
N GLU A 285 -7.03 -17.32 -15.79
CA GLU A 285 -6.23 -17.86 -16.90
C GLU A 285 -6.51 -19.36 -17.09
N ASP A 286 -6.94 -19.77 -18.28
CA ASP A 286 -7.39 -21.14 -18.54
C ASP A 286 -6.25 -22.17 -18.36
N PRO A 287 -6.34 -23.11 -17.38
CA PRO A 287 -5.27 -24.04 -17.08
C PRO A 287 -4.90 -24.96 -18.25
N GLU A 288 -5.85 -25.29 -19.13
CA GLU A 288 -5.57 -26.13 -20.29
C GLU A 288 -4.71 -25.40 -21.32
N THR A 289 -5.07 -24.16 -21.63
CA THR A 289 -4.29 -23.29 -22.49
C THR A 289 -2.90 -23.04 -21.91
N LEU A 290 -2.78 -22.79 -20.60
CA LEU A 290 -1.48 -22.64 -19.93
C LEU A 290 -0.62 -23.91 -20.04
N ARG A 291 -1.19 -25.10 -19.84
CA ARG A 291 -0.47 -26.37 -20.01
C ARG A 291 -0.01 -26.58 -21.45
N ARG A 292 -0.86 -26.27 -22.43
CA ARG A 292 -0.53 -26.39 -23.86
C ARG A 292 0.60 -25.45 -24.26
N CYS A 293 0.63 -24.25 -23.70
CA CYS A 293 1.58 -23.21 -24.05
C CYS A 293 2.84 -23.19 -23.16
N SER A 294 2.95 -24.07 -22.15
CA SER A 294 4.01 -24.02 -21.13
C SER A 294 5.44 -24.06 -21.68
N GLY A 295 5.64 -24.68 -22.85
CA GLY A 295 6.92 -24.79 -23.54
C GLY A 295 7.28 -23.61 -24.45
N ALA A 296 6.45 -22.57 -24.51
CA ALA A 296 6.73 -21.40 -25.34
C ALA A 296 7.92 -20.58 -24.82
N ARG A 297 8.52 -19.77 -25.70
CA ARG A 297 9.81 -19.11 -25.44
C ARG A 297 9.71 -17.98 -24.41
N THR A 298 8.71 -17.12 -24.52
CA THR A 298 8.55 -15.96 -23.62
C THR A 298 7.47 -16.22 -22.58
N HIS A 299 7.43 -15.41 -21.52
CA HIS A 299 6.38 -15.48 -20.50
C HIS A 299 4.98 -15.22 -21.07
N GLU A 300 4.86 -14.22 -21.95
CA GLU A 300 3.60 -13.82 -22.60
C GLU A 300 3.07 -14.92 -23.52
N GLN A 301 3.95 -15.62 -24.24
CA GLN A 301 3.57 -16.73 -25.11
C GLN A 301 3.11 -17.96 -24.32
N ARG A 302 3.64 -18.16 -23.10
CA ARG A 302 3.20 -19.24 -22.19
C ARG A 302 1.81 -18.98 -21.61
N ARG A 303 1.37 -17.71 -21.65
CA ARG A 303 0.13 -17.20 -21.08
C ARG A 303 -0.61 -16.34 -22.11
N PRO A 304 -1.04 -16.92 -23.24
CA PRO A 304 -1.56 -16.15 -24.35
C PRO A 304 -2.90 -15.46 -24.00
N PRO A 305 -3.31 -14.39 -24.69
CA PRO A 305 -4.54 -13.65 -24.40
C PRO A 305 -5.80 -14.53 -24.31
N GLU A 306 -5.89 -15.57 -25.14
CA GLU A 306 -7.03 -16.48 -25.16
C GLU A 306 -7.19 -17.26 -23.85
N ALA A 307 -6.11 -17.46 -23.08
CA ALA A 307 -6.20 -18.10 -21.77
C ALA A 307 -7.07 -17.27 -20.81
N GLU A 308 -6.94 -15.94 -20.85
CA GLU A 308 -7.75 -15.03 -20.04
C GLU A 308 -9.23 -15.06 -20.49
N ALA A 309 -9.47 -14.89 -21.79
CA ALA A 309 -10.83 -14.86 -22.34
C ALA A 309 -11.62 -16.16 -22.07
N ILE A 310 -10.99 -17.34 -22.30
CA ILE A 310 -11.63 -18.65 -22.06
C ILE A 310 -11.98 -18.82 -20.58
N ALA A 311 -11.08 -18.42 -19.67
CA ALA A 311 -11.34 -18.50 -18.24
C ALA A 311 -12.49 -17.57 -17.83
N ILE A 312 -12.51 -16.33 -18.32
CA ILE A 312 -13.58 -15.37 -18.04
C ILE A 312 -14.93 -15.91 -18.51
N GLU A 313 -15.03 -16.38 -19.77
CA GLU A 313 -16.26 -16.95 -20.29
C GLU A 313 -16.76 -18.09 -19.39
N ARG A 314 -15.86 -19.02 -19.03
CA ARG A 314 -16.24 -20.15 -18.16
C ARG A 314 -16.68 -19.72 -16.77
N ILE A 315 -15.96 -18.79 -16.14
CA ILE A 315 -16.31 -18.28 -14.80
C ILE A 315 -17.72 -17.67 -14.81
N LEU A 316 -18.07 -16.91 -15.86
CA LEU A 316 -19.36 -16.22 -15.95
C LEU A 316 -20.52 -17.17 -16.24
N GLU A 317 -20.28 -18.25 -17.01
CA GLU A 317 -21.24 -19.36 -17.12
C GLU A 317 -21.50 -20.00 -15.76
N LEU A 318 -20.44 -20.32 -15.01
CA LEU A 318 -20.54 -20.94 -13.69
C LEU A 318 -21.20 -20.02 -12.67
N ALA A 319 -20.91 -18.72 -12.71
CA ALA A 319 -21.55 -17.74 -11.84
C ALA A 319 -23.07 -17.74 -12.04
N ARG A 320 -23.53 -17.80 -13.29
CA ARG A 320 -24.95 -17.86 -13.63
C ARG A 320 -25.60 -19.17 -13.16
N GLU A 321 -24.90 -20.28 -13.23
CA GLU A 321 -25.41 -21.61 -12.84
C GLU A 321 -25.41 -21.84 -11.33
N LEU A 322 -24.38 -21.34 -10.63
CA LEU A 322 -24.11 -21.65 -9.22
C LEU A 322 -24.47 -20.50 -8.28
N GLY A 323 -24.67 -19.28 -8.79
CA GLY A 323 -25.17 -18.15 -8.02
C GLY A 323 -24.16 -17.47 -7.10
N PHE A 324 -22.85 -17.71 -7.26
CA PHE A 324 -21.82 -16.86 -6.63
C PHE A 324 -21.73 -15.51 -7.35
N GLN A 325 -21.17 -14.50 -6.68
CA GLN A 325 -20.98 -13.16 -7.25
C GLN A 325 -19.55 -13.06 -7.82
N PRO A 326 -19.36 -13.04 -9.15
CA PRO A 326 -18.04 -13.01 -9.74
C PRO A 326 -17.44 -11.58 -9.74
N HIS A 327 -16.17 -11.50 -9.39
CA HIS A 327 -15.31 -10.36 -9.70
C HIS A 327 -14.07 -10.84 -10.46
N ILE A 328 -13.82 -10.26 -11.65
CA ILE A 328 -12.67 -10.63 -12.48
C ILE A 328 -11.49 -9.70 -12.15
N ALA A 329 -10.43 -10.28 -11.59
CA ALA A 329 -9.24 -9.53 -11.22
C ALA A 329 -8.39 -9.13 -12.43
N HIS A 330 -7.64 -8.02 -12.30
CA HIS A 330 -6.54 -7.55 -13.16
C HIS A 330 -6.68 -7.90 -14.66
N LEU A 331 -7.71 -7.38 -15.34
CA LEU A 331 -7.89 -7.59 -16.78
C LEU A 331 -6.66 -7.11 -17.57
N SER A 332 -6.21 -7.91 -18.54
CA SER A 332 -5.08 -7.54 -19.39
C SER A 332 -5.42 -7.43 -20.88
N THR A 333 -6.58 -7.92 -21.31
CA THR A 333 -6.93 -8.05 -22.74
C THR A 333 -8.23 -7.36 -23.13
N GLU A 334 -8.29 -6.85 -24.37
CA GLU A 334 -9.54 -6.38 -24.98
C GLU A 334 -10.56 -7.51 -25.12
N ILE A 335 -10.10 -8.71 -25.50
CA ILE A 335 -10.97 -9.87 -25.72
C ILE A 335 -11.59 -10.38 -24.41
N GLY A 336 -10.87 -10.32 -23.28
CA GLY A 336 -11.41 -10.63 -21.96
C GLY A 336 -12.48 -9.61 -21.51
N LEU A 337 -12.25 -8.32 -21.80
CA LEU A 337 -13.25 -7.28 -21.57
C LEU A 337 -14.51 -7.51 -22.42
N GLU A 338 -14.38 -7.98 -23.67
CA GLU A 338 -15.55 -8.29 -24.51
C GLU A 338 -16.38 -9.47 -23.96
N GLU A 339 -15.76 -10.48 -23.36
CA GLU A 339 -16.51 -11.56 -22.68
C GLU A 339 -17.32 -11.03 -21.49
N ILE A 340 -16.77 -10.09 -20.72
CA ILE A 340 -17.52 -9.41 -19.65
C ILE A 340 -18.70 -8.61 -20.22
N ARG A 341 -18.49 -7.85 -21.30
CA ARG A 341 -19.58 -7.10 -21.97
C ARG A 341 -20.67 -8.05 -22.45
N LYS A 342 -20.30 -9.17 -23.08
CA LYS A 342 -21.22 -10.21 -23.55
C LYS A 342 -22.05 -10.78 -22.40
N ALA A 343 -21.42 -11.14 -21.28
CA ALA A 343 -22.12 -11.68 -20.12
C ALA A 343 -23.07 -10.66 -19.48
N ARG A 344 -22.65 -9.38 -19.36
CA ARG A 344 -23.52 -8.31 -18.84
C ARG A 344 -24.73 -8.06 -19.75
N ARG A 345 -24.57 -8.10 -21.07
CA ARG A 345 -25.71 -8.05 -22.03
C ARG A 345 -26.68 -9.22 -21.85
N GLN A 346 -26.22 -10.34 -21.31
CA GLN A 346 -27.03 -11.51 -20.97
C GLN A 346 -27.61 -11.45 -19.54
N GLY A 347 -27.38 -10.36 -18.81
CA GLY A 347 -27.91 -10.14 -17.46
C GLY A 347 -27.06 -10.72 -16.33
N VAL A 348 -25.83 -11.18 -16.61
CA VAL A 348 -24.90 -11.63 -15.57
C VAL A 348 -24.37 -10.41 -14.82
N ALA A 349 -24.57 -10.38 -13.50
CA ALA A 349 -23.96 -9.39 -12.62
C ALA A 349 -22.49 -9.79 -12.39
N VAL A 350 -21.57 -9.02 -12.97
CA VAL A 350 -20.12 -9.19 -12.83
C VAL A 350 -19.47 -7.82 -12.68
N SER A 351 -18.51 -7.74 -11.78
CA SER A 351 -17.58 -6.60 -11.67
C SER A 351 -16.18 -7.02 -12.13
N CYS A 352 -15.37 -6.05 -12.53
CA CYS A 352 -13.97 -6.31 -12.84
C CYS A 352 -13.07 -5.15 -12.44
N GLU A 353 -11.78 -5.43 -12.40
CA GLU A 353 -10.75 -4.44 -12.15
C GLU A 353 -9.65 -4.48 -13.22
N VAL A 354 -8.86 -3.42 -13.27
CA VAL A 354 -7.63 -3.34 -14.05
C VAL A 354 -6.51 -2.78 -13.17
N ALA A 355 -5.29 -3.21 -13.42
CA ALA A 355 -4.12 -2.74 -12.66
C ALA A 355 -3.37 -1.60 -13.36
N PRO A 356 -2.74 -0.68 -12.60
CA PRO A 356 -1.94 0.41 -13.17
C PRO A 356 -0.88 -0.04 -14.17
N HIS A 357 -0.29 -1.22 -13.97
CA HIS A 357 0.70 -1.75 -14.90
C HIS A 357 0.10 -2.11 -16.26
N HIS A 358 -1.13 -2.66 -16.32
CA HIS A 358 -1.84 -2.93 -17.58
C HIS A 358 -2.37 -1.67 -18.27
N LEU A 359 -2.42 -0.53 -17.58
CA LEU A 359 -2.78 0.77 -18.16
C LEU A 359 -1.56 1.59 -18.59
N THR A 360 -0.38 1.28 -18.06
CA THR A 360 0.86 2.02 -18.31
C THR A 360 1.73 1.32 -19.35
N PHE A 361 1.97 0.03 -19.13
CA PHE A 361 2.97 -0.72 -19.86
C PHE A 361 2.34 -1.62 -20.91
N ASP A 362 3.05 -1.82 -22.00
CA ASP A 362 2.73 -2.77 -23.05
C ASP A 362 4.03 -3.43 -23.55
N ASP A 363 3.88 -4.45 -24.40
CA ASP A 363 5.00 -5.18 -24.99
C ASP A 363 5.95 -4.30 -25.83
N GLY A 364 5.48 -3.14 -26.30
CA GLY A 364 6.22 -2.19 -27.12
C GLY A 364 6.93 -1.08 -26.32
N ASN A 365 6.47 -0.75 -25.11
CA ASN A 365 7.01 0.38 -24.34
C ASN A 365 7.81 -0.02 -23.09
N ARG A 366 7.65 -1.23 -22.54
CA ARG A 366 8.29 -1.59 -21.26
C ARG A 366 9.81 -1.40 -21.24
N GLY A 367 10.47 -1.58 -22.40
CA GLY A 367 11.91 -1.41 -22.54
C GLY A 367 12.41 0.03 -22.39
N SER A 368 11.51 1.03 -22.36
CA SER A 368 11.90 2.41 -22.07
C SER A 368 12.00 2.72 -20.57
N PHE A 369 11.65 1.76 -19.70
CA PHE A 369 11.70 1.91 -18.25
C PHE A 369 12.94 1.21 -17.68
N SER A 370 13.53 1.79 -16.65
CA SER A 370 14.76 1.30 -16.01
C SER A 370 14.65 -0.14 -15.52
N ARG A 371 13.45 -0.57 -15.10
CA ARG A 371 13.13 -1.92 -14.63
C ARG A 371 12.24 -2.70 -15.60
N GLY A 372 12.32 -2.40 -16.90
CA GLY A 372 11.48 -3.02 -17.93
C GLY A 372 11.51 -4.55 -17.95
N ASP A 373 12.67 -5.16 -17.66
CA ASP A 373 12.83 -6.62 -17.60
C ASP A 373 12.15 -7.27 -16.38
N TRP A 374 11.87 -6.49 -15.33
CA TRP A 374 11.16 -6.93 -14.13
C TRP A 374 9.64 -6.78 -14.26
N LEU A 375 9.16 -6.18 -15.37
CA LEU A 375 7.74 -6.10 -15.70
C LEU A 375 7.23 -7.44 -16.22
N GLN A 376 7.24 -8.44 -15.33
CA GLN A 376 6.64 -9.74 -15.50
C GLN A 376 5.55 -9.96 -14.44
N MET A 377 4.33 -10.27 -14.87
CA MET A 377 3.15 -10.48 -14.02
C MET A 377 2.19 -11.48 -14.68
N ASN A 378 1.14 -11.87 -13.95
CA ASN A 378 0.13 -12.81 -14.42
C ASN A 378 -1.26 -12.20 -14.16
N PRO A 379 -2.02 -11.80 -15.20
CA PRO A 379 -1.73 -11.95 -16.62
C PRO A 379 -0.59 -11.04 -17.11
N PRO A 380 0.17 -11.46 -18.15
CA PRO A 380 1.28 -10.66 -18.70
C PRO A 380 0.83 -9.32 -19.32
N LEU A 381 1.79 -8.41 -19.49
CA LEU A 381 1.61 -7.23 -20.34
C LEU A 381 1.26 -7.66 -21.78
N ARG A 382 0.39 -6.88 -22.40
CA ARG A 382 -0.18 -7.17 -23.73
C ARG A 382 0.20 -6.10 -24.74
N SER A 383 -0.46 -6.12 -25.89
CA SER A 383 -0.24 -5.15 -26.93
C SER A 383 -0.71 -3.75 -26.50
N ARG A 384 -0.19 -2.73 -27.18
CA ARG A 384 -0.71 -1.36 -27.04
C ARG A 384 -2.24 -1.27 -27.25
N LYS A 385 -2.79 -2.09 -28.16
CA LYS A 385 -4.24 -2.12 -28.45
C LYS A 385 -5.03 -2.56 -27.22
N ASP A 386 -4.57 -3.61 -26.54
CA ASP A 386 -5.20 -4.09 -25.32
C ASP A 386 -5.15 -3.01 -24.23
N ARG A 387 -3.98 -2.39 -24.03
CA ARG A 387 -3.83 -1.28 -23.07
C ARG A 387 -4.82 -0.13 -23.36
N GLU A 388 -4.92 0.30 -24.61
CA GLU A 388 -5.86 1.37 -25.02
C GLU A 388 -7.31 0.96 -24.76
N ALA A 389 -7.69 -0.28 -25.08
CA ALA A 389 -9.04 -0.79 -24.80
C ALA A 389 -9.37 -0.83 -23.30
N LEU A 390 -8.40 -1.17 -22.45
CA LEU A 390 -8.58 -1.15 -20.99
C LEU A 390 -8.71 0.28 -20.44
N ILE A 391 -7.93 1.24 -20.97
CA ILE A 391 -8.08 2.67 -20.62
C ILE A 391 -9.48 3.16 -21.00
N GLU A 392 -9.94 2.85 -22.21
CA GLU A 392 -11.29 3.20 -22.68
C GLU A 392 -12.38 2.54 -21.81
N GLY A 393 -12.20 1.26 -21.45
CA GLY A 393 -13.11 0.53 -20.57
C GLY A 393 -13.20 1.14 -19.16
N LEU A 394 -12.08 1.56 -18.59
CA LEU A 394 -12.03 2.25 -17.29
C LEU A 394 -12.76 3.60 -17.33
N ILE A 395 -12.47 4.41 -18.36
CA ILE A 395 -13.11 5.72 -18.58
C ILE A 395 -14.62 5.55 -18.79
N GLY A 396 -15.02 4.58 -19.63
CA GLY A 396 -16.41 4.26 -19.94
C GLY A 396 -17.19 3.63 -18.78
N GLY A 397 -16.50 3.18 -17.73
CA GLY A 397 -17.11 2.51 -16.57
C GLY A 397 -17.49 1.06 -16.80
N GLU A 398 -16.98 0.45 -17.86
CA GLU A 398 -17.07 -0.98 -18.08
C GLU A 398 -16.07 -1.74 -17.21
N ILE A 399 -14.97 -1.10 -16.83
CA ILE A 399 -14.08 -1.57 -15.77
C ILE A 399 -14.32 -0.67 -14.57
N GLU A 400 -14.91 -1.23 -13.52
CA GLU A 400 -15.40 -0.42 -12.39
C GLU A 400 -14.32 -0.07 -11.38
N ILE A 401 -13.26 -0.87 -11.28
CA ILE A 401 -12.28 -0.77 -10.20
C ILE A 401 -10.86 -0.64 -10.75
N LEU A 402 -10.09 0.25 -10.13
CA LEU A 402 -8.64 0.31 -10.28
C LEU A 402 -8.01 -0.26 -9.00
N ALA A 403 -7.37 -1.42 -9.09
CA ALA A 403 -6.69 -2.09 -7.97
C ALA A 403 -5.24 -2.37 -8.36
N THR A 404 -4.29 -2.34 -7.43
CA THR A 404 -2.87 -2.33 -7.84
C THR A 404 -2.34 -3.69 -8.26
N ASP A 405 -2.92 -4.77 -7.73
CA ASP A 405 -2.27 -6.08 -7.70
C ASP A 405 -0.82 -5.94 -7.17
N HIS A 406 -0.68 -5.22 -6.06
CA HIS A 406 0.62 -5.01 -5.43
C HIS A 406 1.19 -6.36 -4.97
N ALA A 407 2.15 -6.87 -5.72
CA ALA A 407 2.73 -8.19 -5.59
C ALA A 407 4.26 -8.10 -5.44
N PRO A 408 4.77 -7.60 -4.31
CA PRO A 408 6.19 -7.30 -4.12
C PRO A 408 7.04 -8.57 -4.06
N HIS A 409 8.27 -8.41 -4.57
CA HIS A 409 9.34 -9.39 -4.61
C HIS A 409 10.68 -8.68 -4.44
N THR A 410 11.69 -9.38 -3.91
CA THR A 410 13.04 -8.78 -3.78
C THR A 410 13.65 -8.56 -5.16
N ILE A 411 14.68 -7.72 -5.23
CA ILE A 411 15.42 -7.47 -6.47
C ILE A 411 15.96 -8.78 -7.06
N GLU A 412 16.56 -9.63 -6.23
CA GLU A 412 17.16 -10.90 -6.67
C GLU A 412 16.11 -11.85 -7.27
N GLU A 413 14.90 -11.87 -6.72
CA GLU A 413 13.81 -12.69 -7.24
C GLU A 413 13.26 -12.15 -8.57
N ASN A 414 13.21 -10.82 -8.72
CA ASN A 414 12.86 -10.19 -9.99
C ASN A 414 13.90 -10.44 -11.07
N GLU A 415 15.18 -10.37 -10.74
CA GLU A 415 16.28 -10.75 -11.64
C GLU A 415 16.23 -12.23 -12.01
N ALA A 416 15.72 -13.10 -11.13
CA ALA A 416 15.45 -14.51 -11.42
C ALA A 416 14.17 -14.76 -12.24
N GLY A 417 13.41 -13.71 -12.59
CA GLY A 417 12.21 -13.80 -13.41
C GLY A 417 10.98 -14.31 -12.65
N ILE A 418 10.76 -13.85 -11.41
CA ILE A 418 9.48 -14.02 -10.71
C ILE A 418 8.38 -13.15 -11.32
N SER A 419 7.10 -13.42 -11.00
CA SER A 419 5.97 -12.61 -11.48
C SER A 419 5.37 -11.80 -10.33
N GLY A 420 5.28 -10.48 -10.49
CA GLY A 420 4.66 -9.56 -9.54
C GLY A 420 5.39 -8.21 -9.48
N VAL A 421 4.64 -7.11 -9.27
CA VAL A 421 5.19 -5.75 -9.24
C VAL A 421 4.67 -4.96 -8.04
N PRO A 422 5.49 -4.15 -7.36
CA PRO A 422 5.03 -3.27 -6.30
C PRO A 422 4.45 -1.96 -6.88
N LEU A 423 3.19 -1.66 -6.58
CA LEU A 423 2.49 -0.47 -7.08
C LEU A 423 1.74 0.37 -6.03
N LEU A 424 1.75 -0.07 -4.77
CA LEU A 424 0.94 0.51 -3.71
C LEU A 424 1.41 1.92 -3.33
N ASP A 425 2.72 2.13 -3.18
CA ASP A 425 3.34 3.46 -2.95
C ASP A 425 2.98 4.50 -4.01
N THR A 426 2.92 4.08 -5.27
CA THR A 426 2.77 4.99 -6.41
C THR A 426 1.31 5.18 -6.84
N HIS A 427 0.35 4.55 -6.15
CA HIS A 427 -1.05 4.52 -6.58
C HIS A 427 -1.66 5.94 -6.74
N GLY A 428 -1.58 6.78 -5.72
CA GLY A 428 -2.10 8.15 -5.82
C GLY A 428 -1.38 9.03 -6.84
N ALA A 429 -0.08 8.83 -7.04
CA ALA A 429 0.68 9.53 -8.08
C ALA A 429 0.31 9.04 -9.50
N PHE A 430 -0.02 7.76 -9.64
CA PHE A 430 -0.57 7.21 -10.86
C PHE A 430 -1.96 7.78 -11.18
N LEU A 431 -2.83 7.98 -10.18
CA LEU A 431 -4.10 8.68 -10.38
C LEU A 431 -3.89 10.13 -10.86
N CYS A 432 -2.92 10.86 -10.30
CA CYS A 432 -2.54 12.18 -10.80
C CYS A 432 -2.10 12.14 -12.28
N ARG A 433 -1.38 11.08 -12.68
CA ARG A 433 -1.00 10.88 -14.09
C ARG A 433 -2.23 10.69 -14.98
N LEU A 434 -3.15 9.82 -14.60
CA LEU A 434 -4.41 9.64 -15.32
C LEU A 434 -5.23 10.95 -15.43
N ALA A 435 -5.23 11.75 -14.36
CA ALA A 435 -5.86 13.06 -14.37
C ALA A 435 -5.21 14.03 -15.35
N ALA A 436 -3.88 14.06 -15.39
CA ALA A 436 -3.11 14.87 -16.34
C ALA A 436 -3.32 14.40 -17.80
N ASP A 437 -3.56 13.11 -18.01
CA ASP A 437 -3.90 12.53 -19.31
C ASP A 437 -5.37 12.75 -19.72
N GLY A 438 -6.15 13.49 -18.90
CA GLY A 438 -7.48 14.00 -19.23
C GLY A 438 -8.65 13.28 -18.57
N ILE A 439 -8.39 12.30 -17.69
CA ILE A 439 -9.46 11.60 -16.96
C ILE A 439 -9.94 12.47 -15.78
N GLY A 440 -11.23 12.76 -15.70
CA GLY A 440 -11.78 13.58 -14.63
C GLY A 440 -11.60 12.96 -13.23
N TRP A 441 -11.28 13.78 -12.23
CA TRP A 441 -11.12 13.31 -10.85
C TRP A 441 -12.35 12.62 -10.27
N GLU A 442 -13.57 12.96 -10.71
CA GLU A 442 -14.77 12.23 -10.28
C GLU A 442 -14.75 10.77 -10.73
N THR A 443 -14.38 10.51 -11.99
CA THR A 443 -14.20 9.16 -12.51
C THR A 443 -13.10 8.46 -11.73
N LEU A 444 -11.97 9.10 -11.47
CA LEU A 444 -10.86 8.48 -10.72
C LEU A 444 -11.25 8.12 -9.28
N VAL A 445 -11.94 9.02 -8.56
CA VAL A 445 -12.46 8.72 -7.22
C VAL A 445 -13.52 7.63 -7.27
N GLU A 446 -14.34 7.57 -8.32
CA GLU A 446 -15.27 6.47 -8.50
C GLU A 446 -14.54 5.14 -8.62
N ARG A 447 -13.51 5.04 -9.48
CA ARG A 447 -12.78 3.78 -9.75
C ARG A 447 -11.82 3.36 -8.64
N ALA A 448 -11.23 4.31 -7.91
CA ALA A 448 -10.18 4.04 -6.93
C ALA A 448 -10.65 4.18 -5.46
N SER A 449 -11.84 4.72 -5.21
CA SER A 449 -12.38 4.85 -3.85
C SER A 449 -13.79 4.30 -3.70
N ARG A 450 -14.76 4.81 -4.46
CA ARG A 450 -16.20 4.50 -4.23
C ARG A 450 -16.59 3.10 -4.67
N ALA A 451 -16.32 2.72 -5.91
CA ALA A 451 -16.62 1.40 -6.43
C ALA A 451 -15.93 0.28 -5.64
N PRO A 452 -14.61 0.35 -5.34
CA PRO A 452 -13.97 -0.65 -4.49
C PRO A 452 -14.51 -0.66 -3.05
N ALA A 453 -14.78 0.50 -2.44
CA ALA A 453 -15.43 0.54 -1.13
C ALA A 453 -16.84 -0.07 -1.13
N ALA A 454 -17.61 0.13 -2.20
CA ALA A 454 -18.94 -0.45 -2.36
C ALA A 454 -18.87 -1.98 -2.46
N LEU A 455 -17.89 -2.52 -3.22
CA LEU A 455 -17.65 -3.96 -3.28
C LEU A 455 -17.28 -4.55 -1.92
N PHE A 456 -16.51 -3.80 -1.11
CA PHE A 456 -16.06 -4.22 0.22
C PHE A 456 -17.00 -3.86 1.37
N ARG A 457 -18.15 -3.23 1.08
CA ARG A 457 -19.05 -2.67 2.10
C ARG A 457 -19.50 -3.70 3.13
N SER A 458 -19.74 -4.94 2.70
CA SER A 458 -20.19 -6.03 3.60
C SER A 458 -19.07 -6.63 4.45
N PHE A 459 -17.80 -6.27 4.20
CA PHE A 459 -16.61 -6.87 4.82
C PHE A 459 -15.82 -5.87 5.66
N THR A 460 -16.36 -4.67 5.89
CA THR A 460 -15.68 -3.56 6.54
C THR A 460 -16.52 -2.97 7.65
N ASP A 461 -15.86 -2.42 8.69
CA ASP A 461 -16.52 -1.69 9.76
C ASP A 461 -16.56 -0.18 9.45
N GLY A 462 -17.70 0.27 8.95
CA GLY A 462 -17.95 1.67 8.56
C GLY A 462 -18.05 1.87 7.05
N THR A 463 -18.41 3.08 6.63
CA THR A 463 -18.55 3.44 5.22
C THR A 463 -17.27 4.11 4.71
N PHE A 464 -16.53 3.44 3.81
CA PHE A 464 -15.35 3.97 3.12
C PHE A 464 -15.74 4.60 1.77
N GLY A 465 -14.80 5.29 1.14
CA GLY A 465 -14.98 5.85 -0.21
C GLY A 465 -15.90 7.07 -0.30
N ASP A 466 -16.33 7.64 0.83
CA ASP A 466 -17.21 8.81 0.86
C ASP A 466 -16.76 9.85 1.92
N LEU A 467 -17.14 11.11 1.71
CA LEU A 467 -16.85 12.24 2.59
C LEU A 467 -18.11 12.77 3.32
N GLN A 468 -19.23 12.06 3.23
CA GLN A 468 -20.46 12.44 3.94
C GLN A 468 -20.37 12.16 5.45
N PRO A 469 -21.16 12.88 6.27
CA PRO A 469 -21.34 12.54 7.68
C PRO A 469 -21.69 11.06 7.88
N GLY A 470 -21.06 10.43 8.86
CA GLY A 470 -21.17 9.00 9.16
C GLY A 470 -20.17 8.10 8.43
N SER A 471 -19.49 8.60 7.41
CA SER A 471 -18.40 7.87 6.75
C SER A 471 -17.15 7.82 7.64
N VAL A 472 -16.33 6.79 7.43
CA VAL A 472 -15.03 6.68 8.06
C VAL A 472 -14.17 7.86 7.59
N ALA A 473 -13.52 8.56 8.53
CA ALA A 473 -12.62 9.67 8.25
C ALA A 473 -11.28 9.16 7.71
N SER A 474 -11.33 8.43 6.60
CA SER A 474 -10.17 7.91 5.88
C SER A 474 -10.07 8.61 4.53
N LEU A 475 -9.02 9.42 4.35
CA LEU A 475 -8.93 10.49 3.35
C LEU A 475 -7.56 10.44 2.65
N ALA A 476 -7.54 10.76 1.36
CA ALA A 476 -6.30 11.01 0.62
C ALA A 476 -6.18 12.52 0.35
N ILE A 477 -5.04 13.11 0.72
CA ILE A 477 -4.73 14.52 0.44
C ILE A 477 -3.72 14.55 -0.70
N VAL A 478 -4.15 15.07 -1.85
CA VAL A 478 -3.38 15.00 -3.10
C VAL A 478 -3.04 16.40 -3.58
N ASP A 479 -1.76 16.65 -3.88
CA ASP A 479 -1.35 17.84 -4.63
C ASP A 479 -1.05 17.44 -6.08
N PRO A 480 -1.97 17.70 -7.02
CA PRO A 480 -1.82 17.33 -8.42
C PRO A 480 -0.82 18.21 -9.17
N ARG A 481 -0.16 19.17 -8.50
CA ARG A 481 0.85 20.07 -9.08
C ARG A 481 2.26 19.73 -8.61
N ARG A 482 2.38 18.88 -7.60
CA ARG A 482 3.65 18.52 -6.99
C ARG A 482 4.24 17.32 -7.73
N GLU A 483 5.11 17.62 -8.69
CA GLU A 483 5.84 16.56 -9.41
C GLU A 483 6.64 15.70 -8.44
N TRP A 484 6.52 14.38 -8.60
CA TRP A 484 7.35 13.40 -7.92
C TRP A 484 8.16 12.60 -8.92
N ARG A 485 9.49 12.78 -8.89
CA ARG A 485 10.41 11.87 -9.55
C ARG A 485 10.67 10.68 -8.63
N VAL A 486 10.09 9.54 -8.98
CA VAL A 486 10.13 8.33 -8.15
C VAL A 486 11.56 7.87 -7.95
N ARG A 487 11.96 7.72 -6.69
CA ARG A 487 13.26 7.22 -6.27
C ARG A 487 13.07 6.01 -5.36
N ALA A 488 13.94 5.02 -5.49
CA ALA A 488 13.85 3.76 -4.74
C ALA A 488 13.88 4.00 -3.21
N GLU A 489 14.65 5.01 -2.76
CA GLU A 489 14.80 5.32 -1.33
C GLU A 489 13.52 5.91 -0.70
N GLU A 490 12.56 6.35 -1.53
CA GLU A 490 11.26 6.87 -1.09
C GLU A 490 10.18 5.77 -1.07
N ILE A 491 10.47 4.58 -1.60
CA ILE A 491 9.53 3.45 -1.60
C ILE A 491 9.46 2.85 -0.19
N ARG A 492 8.24 2.70 0.32
CA ARG A 492 7.94 2.16 1.64
C ARG A 492 7.68 0.67 1.62
N SER A 493 7.22 0.13 0.48
CA SER A 493 7.19 -1.32 0.27
C SER A 493 8.56 -1.93 0.53
N ARG A 494 8.58 -3.06 1.22
CA ARG A 494 9.83 -3.76 1.56
C ARG A 494 10.61 -4.25 0.34
N ALA A 495 9.94 -4.36 -0.82
CA ALA A 495 10.59 -4.62 -2.09
C ALA A 495 11.73 -3.62 -2.39
N GLY A 496 11.57 -2.35 -1.95
CA GLY A 496 12.60 -1.32 -2.11
C GLY A 496 12.85 -0.90 -3.56
N TRP A 497 11.89 -1.16 -4.45
CA TRP A 497 11.95 -0.74 -5.85
C TRP A 497 10.57 -0.38 -6.38
N SER A 498 10.52 0.33 -7.52
CA SER A 498 9.27 0.67 -8.22
C SER A 498 9.40 0.55 -9.73
N PRO A 499 8.36 0.10 -10.44
CA PRO A 499 8.35 0.11 -11.91
C PRO A 499 8.41 1.53 -12.50
N PHE A 500 8.13 2.56 -11.68
CA PHE A 500 8.20 3.96 -12.07
C PHE A 500 9.54 4.64 -11.69
N GLU A 501 10.55 3.90 -11.24
CA GLU A 501 11.86 4.47 -10.89
C GLU A 501 12.43 5.40 -11.98
N GLY A 502 12.73 6.65 -11.60
CA GLY A 502 13.25 7.70 -12.49
C GLY A 502 12.17 8.43 -13.30
N VAL A 503 10.93 7.95 -13.31
CA VAL A 503 9.79 8.59 -13.96
C VAL A 503 9.31 9.78 -13.13
N ALA A 504 9.01 10.90 -13.80
CA ALA A 504 8.35 12.05 -13.20
C ALA A 504 6.84 11.90 -13.31
N LEU A 505 6.16 11.73 -12.16
CA LEU A 505 4.70 11.71 -12.05
C LEU A 505 4.20 13.11 -11.67
N PRO A 506 3.10 13.61 -12.28
CA PRO A 506 2.72 15.02 -12.21
C PRO A 506 2.09 15.47 -10.88
N GLY A 507 1.89 14.55 -9.93
CA GLY A 507 1.30 14.85 -8.63
C GLY A 507 1.68 13.81 -7.59
N GLN A 508 1.42 14.14 -6.32
CA GLN A 508 1.77 13.29 -5.19
C GLN A 508 0.69 13.34 -4.10
N VAL A 509 0.54 12.25 -3.35
CA VAL A 509 -0.14 12.27 -2.05
C VAL A 509 0.76 13.01 -1.08
N ILE A 510 0.22 13.98 -0.35
CA ILE A 510 0.97 14.78 0.64
C ILE A 510 0.59 14.44 2.08
N ALA A 511 -0.56 13.80 2.27
CA ALA A 511 -0.98 13.22 3.53
C ALA A 511 -2.07 12.17 3.30
N THR A 512 -2.15 11.22 4.21
CA THR A 512 -3.20 10.20 4.24
C THR A 512 -3.77 10.16 5.65
N ILE A 513 -5.08 10.27 5.76
CA ILE A 513 -5.78 10.17 7.05
C ILE A 513 -6.41 8.79 7.10
N VAL A 514 -6.18 8.04 8.17
CA VAL A 514 -6.78 6.72 8.41
C VAL A 514 -7.58 6.79 9.69
N ARG A 515 -8.91 6.62 9.61
CA ARG A 515 -9.83 6.71 10.76
C ARG A 515 -9.58 7.95 11.63
N GLY A 516 -9.37 9.10 10.99
CA GLY A 516 -9.12 10.38 11.65
C GLY A 516 -7.67 10.61 12.12
N ARG A 517 -6.76 9.65 11.96
CA ARG A 517 -5.32 9.84 12.21
C ARG A 517 -4.60 10.23 10.92
N CYS A 518 -4.01 11.42 10.86
CA CYS A 518 -3.20 11.87 9.73
C CYS A 518 -1.78 11.29 9.78
N TYR A 519 -1.27 10.92 8.62
CA TYR A 519 0.07 10.44 8.35
C TYR A 519 0.66 11.24 7.18
N GLN A 520 1.90 11.69 7.29
CA GLN A 520 2.60 12.34 6.18
C GLN A 520 3.59 11.38 5.51
N PRO A 521 3.65 11.31 4.16
CA PRO A 521 4.56 10.41 3.45
C PRO A 521 6.05 10.60 3.76
N THR A 522 6.46 11.81 4.14
CA THR A 522 7.85 12.15 4.48
C THR A 522 8.22 11.87 5.92
N GLU A 523 7.25 11.58 6.79
CA GLU A 523 7.56 11.21 8.17
C GLU A 523 8.11 9.79 8.20
N THR A 524 9.27 9.61 8.83
CA THR A 524 9.72 8.28 9.26
C THR A 524 8.75 7.83 10.35
N ILE A 525 7.76 7.02 9.99
CA ILE A 525 6.85 6.38 10.94
C ILE A 525 7.71 5.39 11.74
N ALA A 526 8.04 5.76 12.99
CA ALA A 526 8.97 5.06 13.87
C ALA A 526 8.33 3.97 14.71
#